data_AF-A0A7X7RLZ4-F1
#
_entry.id   AF-A0A7X7RLZ4-F1
#
_cell.length_a   1.000
_cell.length_b   1.000
_cell.length_c   1.000
_cell.angle_alpha   90.00
_cell.angle_beta   90.00
_cell.angle_gamma   90.00
#
_symmetry.space_group_name_H-M   'P 1'
#
loop_
_entity.id
_entity.type
_entity.pdbx_description
1 polymer ?
#
loop_
_entity_poly.entity_id
_entity_poly.type
_entity_poly.pdbx_seq_one_letter_code
_entity_poly.pdbx_strand_id
1 'polypeptide(L)'
;MAKVLRVLVVIILVLSAVSLFFAIKLFEKRELLTKRNSVLEEQFIKVAKTIEATDAPDADAPGVTKDISEVSDRELINPEKQAMLEAYPIKLEQQNLPTLDFGNTEKRLQLRSFFAVDAEGNYVLDPVDNKPATKGPGTMQELMDQLFERAKAQQASLNKTRAELTKMREQFTGSVDEINRLKTDGRAAKVELKGEKEKVAALTTEKEELETRVTKLNAEKKEISAELADAKNSIETLNEDKVTLTEDLAKLRDQFEELKKKWAGKSSAPGASMQDQGMATTAPSAGDKGKIIEANDELKFAIIELSEDAIAELLGPERQNALPQLEMNVRRTGRQSAAGEFVTRIKLRQAVRGKNFVVADILNDWQQAPVEKGDVVFF
;
A
#
# COMPACT_ATOMS: atom_id res chain seq x y z
N MET A 1 -115.72 47.38 -18.81
CA MET A 1 -114.35 47.59 -19.33
C MET A 1 -113.32 47.96 -18.25
N ALA A 2 -113.59 48.89 -17.33
CA ALA A 2 -112.59 49.33 -16.32
C ALA A 2 -112.04 48.23 -15.39
N LYS A 3 -112.85 47.22 -15.01
CA LYS A 3 -112.39 46.10 -14.15
C LYS A 3 -111.40 45.17 -14.86
N VAL A 4 -111.65 44.85 -16.14
CA VAL A 4 -110.77 44.01 -16.96
C VAL A 4 -109.43 44.70 -17.20
N LEU A 5 -109.44 46.02 -17.44
CA LEU A 5 -108.22 46.81 -17.60
C LEU A 5 -107.36 46.79 -16.33
N ARG A 6 -107.95 46.90 -15.13
CA ARG A 6 -107.20 46.82 -13.87
C ARG A 6 -106.53 45.46 -13.66
N VAL A 7 -107.22 44.36 -13.99
CA VAL A 7 -106.65 43.01 -13.91
C VAL A 7 -105.47 42.87 -14.87
N LEU A 8 -105.61 43.37 -16.10
CA LEU A 8 -104.55 43.33 -17.11
C LEU A 8 -103.32 44.16 -16.70
N VAL A 9 -103.53 45.35 -16.11
CA VAL A 9 -102.44 46.19 -15.57
C VAL A 9 -101.68 45.46 -14.45
N VAL A 10 -102.39 44.78 -13.54
CA VAL A 10 -101.75 43.99 -12.47
C VAL A 10 -100.93 42.83 -13.05
N ILE A 11 -101.44 42.13 -14.07
CA ILE A 11 -100.70 41.04 -14.75
C ILE A 11 -99.45 41.58 -15.43
N ILE A 12 -99.53 42.70 -16.15
CA ILE A 12 -98.35 43.33 -16.78
C ILE A 12 -97.32 43.74 -15.74
N LEU A 13 -97.76 44.28 -14.59
CA LEU A 13 -96.87 44.68 -13.52
C LEU A 13 -96.14 43.47 -12.91
N VAL A 14 -96.85 42.36 -12.68
CA VAL A 14 -96.25 41.10 -12.22
C VAL A 14 -95.26 40.54 -13.26
N LEU A 15 -95.62 40.52 -14.54
CA LEU A 15 -94.72 40.07 -15.62
C LEU A 15 -93.48 40.97 -15.74
N SER A 16 -93.63 42.28 -15.55
CA SER A 16 -92.52 43.23 -15.55
C SER A 16 -91.57 42.99 -14.38
N ALA A 17 -92.11 42.73 -13.18
CA ALA A 17 -91.31 42.38 -12.01
C ALA A 17 -90.57 41.04 -12.18
N VAL A 18 -91.23 40.03 -12.75
CA VAL A 18 -90.61 38.72 -13.08
C VAL A 18 -89.52 38.89 -14.15
N SER A 19 -89.76 39.68 -15.19
CA SER A 19 -88.76 39.99 -16.22
C SER A 19 -87.55 40.71 -15.63
N LEU A 20 -87.76 41.68 -14.73
CA LEU A 20 -86.67 42.37 -14.03
C LEU A 20 -85.84 41.41 -13.17
N PHE A 21 -86.49 40.50 -12.44
CA PHE A 21 -85.80 39.48 -11.67
C PHE A 21 -84.93 38.58 -12.56
N PHE A 22 -85.46 38.10 -13.69
CA PHE A 22 -84.66 37.31 -14.65
C PHE A 22 -83.51 38.10 -15.27
N ALA A 23 -83.72 39.39 -15.56
CA ALA A 23 -82.65 40.26 -16.06
C ALA A 23 -81.51 40.41 -15.04
N ILE A 24 -81.83 40.61 -13.75
CA ILE A 24 -80.84 40.65 -12.67
C ILE A 24 -80.09 39.32 -12.57
N LYS A 25 -80.80 38.18 -12.59
CA LYS A 25 -80.16 36.86 -12.53
C LYS A 25 -79.29 36.54 -13.74
N LEU A 26 -79.67 36.98 -14.93
CA LEU A 26 -78.85 36.86 -16.14
C LEU A 26 -77.60 37.74 -16.05
N PHE A 27 -77.73 38.96 -15.52
CA PHE A 27 -76.59 39.86 -15.32
C PHE A 27 -75.59 39.29 -14.30
N GLU A 28 -76.06 38.83 -13.14
CA GLU A 28 -75.24 38.15 -12.13
C GLU A 28 -74.46 36.97 -12.72
N LYS A 29 -75.14 36.12 -13.52
CA LYS A 29 -74.50 34.97 -14.18
C LYS A 29 -73.47 35.40 -15.22
N ARG A 30 -73.77 36.43 -16.03
CA ARG A 30 -72.84 36.96 -17.03
C ARG A 30 -71.59 37.54 -16.39
N GLU A 31 -71.74 38.30 -15.31
CA GLU A 31 -70.62 38.87 -14.56
C GLU A 31 -69.76 37.76 -13.94
N LEU A 32 -70.39 36.76 -13.33
CA LEU A 32 -69.69 35.60 -12.76
C LEU A 32 -68.87 34.85 -13.83
N LEU A 33 -69.46 34.58 -14.99
CA LEU A 33 -68.77 33.91 -16.10
C LEU A 33 -67.61 34.76 -16.63
N THR A 34 -67.78 36.07 -16.73
CA THR A 34 -66.73 37.00 -17.18
C THR A 34 -65.55 36.99 -16.22
N LYS A 35 -65.80 37.07 -14.90
CA LYS A 35 -64.74 37.00 -13.88
C LYS A 35 -64.03 35.65 -13.90
N ARG A 36 -64.77 34.54 -13.99
CA ARG A 36 -64.18 33.20 -14.12
C ARG A 36 -63.29 33.08 -15.35
N ASN A 37 -63.74 33.60 -16.49
CA ASN A 37 -62.96 33.55 -17.72
C ASN A 37 -61.69 34.41 -17.63
N SER A 38 -61.76 35.59 -17.01
CA SER A 38 -60.59 36.44 -16.76
C SER A 38 -59.56 35.75 -15.86
N VAL A 39 -60.02 35.10 -14.77
CA VAL A 39 -59.13 34.35 -13.88
C VAL A 39 -58.50 33.17 -14.61
N LEU A 40 -59.29 32.42 -15.40
CA LEU A 40 -58.79 31.31 -16.19
C LEU A 40 -57.75 31.78 -17.21
N GLU A 41 -58.03 32.85 -17.95
CA GLU A 41 -57.11 33.49 -18.89
C GLU A 41 -55.78 33.85 -18.21
N GLU A 42 -55.83 34.55 -17.06
CA GLU A 42 -54.62 34.93 -16.34
C GLU A 42 -53.81 33.73 -15.84
N GLN A 43 -54.48 32.70 -15.30
CA GLN A 43 -53.80 31.50 -14.84
C GLN A 43 -53.20 30.72 -16.01
N PHE A 44 -53.92 30.64 -17.12
CA PHE A 44 -53.44 29.98 -18.33
C PHE A 44 -52.20 30.67 -18.89
N ILE A 45 -52.19 32.01 -18.95
CA ILE A 45 -51.01 32.79 -19.36
C ILE A 45 -49.83 32.56 -18.40
N LYS A 46 -50.08 32.47 -17.09
CA LYS A 46 -49.03 32.18 -16.11
C LYS A 46 -48.42 30.80 -16.34
N VAL A 47 -49.24 29.78 -16.57
CA VAL A 47 -48.76 28.43 -16.87
C VAL A 47 -48.00 28.41 -18.20
N ALA A 48 -48.50 29.06 -19.24
CA ALA A 48 -47.82 29.13 -20.53
C ALA A 48 -46.39 29.67 -20.42
N LYS A 49 -46.18 30.71 -19.59
CA LYS A 49 -44.85 31.28 -19.32
C LYS A 49 -43.87 30.35 -18.62
N THR A 50 -44.32 29.20 -18.12
CA THR A 50 -43.46 28.16 -17.52
C THR A 50 -43.07 27.06 -18.51
N ILE A 51 -43.69 27.04 -19.69
CA ILE A 51 -43.50 26.00 -20.71
C ILE A 51 -42.66 26.55 -21.85
N GLU A 52 -41.63 25.79 -22.23
CA GLU A 52 -40.71 26.17 -23.31
C GLU A 52 -41.43 26.23 -24.67
N ALA A 53 -41.17 27.29 -25.43
CA ALA A 53 -41.82 27.56 -26.70
C ALA A 53 -41.26 26.70 -27.85
N THR A 54 -40.01 26.26 -27.71
CA THR A 54 -39.26 25.51 -28.71
C THR A 54 -38.27 24.57 -28.03
N ASP A 55 -37.91 23.49 -28.72
CA ASP A 55 -36.81 22.63 -28.27
C ASP A 55 -35.46 23.35 -28.41
N ALA A 56 -34.49 22.94 -27.59
CA ALA A 56 -33.09 23.32 -27.75
C ALA A 56 -32.57 22.92 -29.15
N PRO A 57 -31.74 23.75 -29.81
CA PRO A 57 -31.10 23.37 -31.06
C PRO A 57 -30.11 22.22 -30.81
N ASP A 58 -29.85 21.45 -31.85
CA ASP A 58 -28.86 20.39 -31.79
C ASP A 58 -27.45 20.99 -31.61
N ALA A 59 -26.66 20.33 -30.77
CA ALA A 59 -25.28 20.71 -30.46
C ALA A 59 -24.42 19.45 -30.38
N ASP A 60 -23.18 19.55 -30.86
CA ASP A 60 -22.25 18.43 -30.90
C ASP A 60 -21.76 18.08 -29.50
N ALA A 61 -21.80 16.78 -29.17
CA ALA A 61 -21.31 16.26 -27.89
C ALA A 61 -19.80 16.54 -27.69
N PRO A 62 -19.32 16.73 -26.44
CA PRO A 62 -17.91 16.99 -26.22
C PRO A 62 -17.13 15.69 -26.45
N GLY A 63 -16.00 15.77 -27.15
CA GLY A 63 -15.14 14.62 -27.42
C GLY A 63 -14.36 14.16 -26.18
N VAL A 64 -15.05 13.56 -25.21
CA VAL A 64 -14.43 13.01 -24.01
C VAL A 64 -14.13 11.53 -24.23
N THR A 65 -12.85 11.17 -24.18
CA THR A 65 -12.38 9.78 -24.30
C THR A 65 -11.66 9.34 -23.04
N LYS A 66 -11.95 8.13 -22.58
CA LYS A 66 -11.29 7.46 -21.46
C LYS A 66 -10.37 6.37 -21.99
N ASP A 67 -9.15 6.30 -21.49
CA ASP A 67 -8.28 5.14 -21.69
C ASP A 67 -8.81 3.98 -20.85
N ILE A 68 -9.10 2.86 -21.50
CA ILE A 68 -9.65 1.65 -20.88
C ILE A 68 -8.66 0.47 -20.95
N SER A 69 -7.43 0.75 -21.36
CA SER A 69 -6.39 -0.27 -21.44
C SER A 69 -6.03 -0.78 -20.04
N GLU A 70 -5.73 -2.07 -19.94
CA GLU A 70 -5.22 -2.65 -18.70
C GLU A 70 -3.89 -2.00 -18.29
N VAL A 71 -3.76 -1.68 -17.00
CA VAL A 71 -2.49 -1.20 -16.43
C VAL A 71 -1.54 -2.39 -16.32
N SER A 72 -0.57 -2.46 -17.24
CA SER A 72 0.44 -3.51 -17.29
C SER A 72 1.86 -2.93 -17.33
N ASP A 73 2.84 -3.81 -17.18
CA ASP A 73 4.28 -3.52 -17.29
C ASP A 73 4.73 -3.28 -18.76
N ARG A 74 3.88 -3.61 -19.73
CA ARG A 74 4.14 -3.38 -21.15
C ARG A 74 3.79 -1.94 -21.54
N GLU A 75 4.71 -1.27 -22.23
CA GLU A 75 4.44 0.02 -22.85
C GLU A 75 3.44 -0.14 -24.01
N LEU A 76 2.30 0.56 -23.90
CA LEU A 76 1.24 0.57 -24.90
C LEU A 76 1.41 1.79 -25.81
N ILE A 77 1.79 1.55 -27.07
CA ILE A 77 1.96 2.62 -28.08
C ILE A 77 0.61 3.26 -28.44
N ASN A 78 -0.44 2.45 -28.50
CA ASN A 78 -1.80 2.89 -28.81
C ASN A 78 -2.78 2.32 -27.78
N PRO A 79 -3.09 3.07 -26.70
CA PRO A 79 -4.08 2.63 -25.73
C PRO A 79 -5.47 2.56 -26.35
N GLU A 80 -6.27 1.59 -25.90
CA GLU A 80 -7.68 1.49 -26.25
C GLU A 80 -8.46 2.61 -25.55
N LYS A 81 -9.24 3.35 -26.33
CA LYS A 81 -10.00 4.51 -25.86
C LYS A 81 -11.48 4.30 -26.07
N GLN A 82 -12.25 4.58 -25.03
CA GLN A 82 -13.71 4.60 -25.09
C GLN A 82 -14.21 6.04 -25.10
N ALA A 83 -15.09 6.37 -26.04
CA ALA A 83 -15.81 7.64 -26.02
C ALA A 83 -16.88 7.60 -24.90
N MET A 84 -16.80 8.54 -23.97
CA MET A 84 -17.66 8.53 -22.77
C MET A 84 -19.01 9.21 -23.04
N LEU A 85 -19.03 10.22 -23.92
CA LEU A 85 -20.18 11.11 -24.14
C LEU A 85 -20.71 11.12 -25.57
N GLU A 86 -20.30 10.17 -26.42
CA GLU A 86 -20.65 10.17 -27.85
C GLU A 86 -22.17 10.16 -28.11
N ALA A 87 -22.94 9.45 -27.28
CA ALA A 87 -24.39 9.39 -27.37
C ALA A 87 -25.12 10.42 -26.47
N TYR A 88 -24.38 11.26 -25.73
CA TYR A 88 -24.96 12.16 -24.75
C TYR A 88 -25.58 13.40 -25.43
N PRO A 89 -26.88 13.65 -25.25
CA PRO A 89 -27.56 14.77 -25.90
C PRO A 89 -27.33 16.09 -25.14
N ILE A 90 -26.27 16.84 -25.49
CA ILE A 90 -25.93 18.15 -24.87
C ILE A 90 -27.12 19.10 -24.83
N LYS A 91 -27.99 19.07 -25.85
CA LYS A 91 -29.16 19.96 -25.91
C LYS A 91 -30.07 19.89 -24.67
N LEU A 92 -30.01 18.80 -23.89
CA LEU A 92 -30.72 18.67 -22.62
C LEU A 92 -30.15 19.56 -21.48
N GLU A 93 -28.95 20.09 -21.65
CA GLU A 93 -28.30 20.99 -20.68
C GLU A 93 -28.59 22.46 -20.91
N GLN A 94 -29.19 22.81 -22.05
CA GLN A 94 -29.46 24.21 -22.37
C GLN A 94 -30.52 24.76 -21.40
N GLN A 95 -30.21 25.93 -20.84
CA GLN A 95 -31.07 26.61 -19.87
C GLN A 95 -31.66 27.88 -20.48
N ASN A 96 -32.75 28.34 -19.87
CA ASN A 96 -33.38 29.64 -20.18
C ASN A 96 -33.88 29.74 -21.63
N LEU A 97 -34.45 28.65 -22.15
CA LEU A 97 -35.16 28.69 -23.43
C LEU A 97 -36.36 29.65 -23.35
N PRO A 98 -36.71 30.35 -24.45
CA PRO A 98 -37.91 31.17 -24.50
C PRO A 98 -39.15 30.35 -24.16
N THR A 99 -40.08 30.93 -23.40
CA THR A 99 -41.33 30.27 -23.02
C THR A 99 -42.52 30.77 -23.83
N LEU A 100 -43.64 30.06 -23.79
CA LEU A 100 -44.86 30.49 -24.46
C LEU A 100 -45.36 31.81 -23.86
N ASP A 101 -45.59 32.81 -24.71
CA ASP A 101 -46.16 34.09 -24.30
C ASP A 101 -47.54 34.32 -24.93
N PHE A 102 -48.58 34.07 -24.15
CA PHE A 102 -49.96 34.38 -24.49
C PHE A 102 -50.45 35.69 -23.84
N GLY A 103 -49.54 36.48 -23.26
CA GLY A 103 -49.87 37.71 -22.55
C GLY A 103 -50.22 38.90 -23.45
N ASN A 104 -49.90 38.83 -24.75
CA ASN A 104 -50.19 39.89 -25.71
C ASN A 104 -51.69 40.01 -26.00
N THR A 105 -52.11 41.19 -26.48
CA THR A 105 -53.54 41.52 -26.68
C THR A 105 -54.24 40.54 -27.64
N GLU A 106 -53.57 40.14 -28.72
CA GLU A 106 -54.14 39.23 -29.71
C GLU A 106 -54.41 37.85 -29.12
N LYS A 107 -53.43 37.27 -28.40
CA LYS A 107 -53.55 35.95 -27.77
C LYS A 107 -54.56 35.96 -26.62
N ARG A 108 -54.67 37.07 -25.88
CA ARG A 108 -55.74 37.25 -24.88
C ARG A 108 -57.13 37.28 -25.51
N LEU A 109 -57.29 37.96 -26.65
CA LEU A 109 -58.54 37.95 -27.40
C LEU A 109 -58.86 36.53 -27.90
N GLN A 110 -57.86 35.83 -28.43
CA GLN A 110 -57.98 34.43 -28.85
C GLN A 110 -58.39 33.49 -27.69
N LEU A 111 -57.83 33.67 -26.49
CA LEU A 111 -58.24 32.90 -25.29
C LEU A 111 -59.70 33.15 -24.88
N ARG A 112 -60.29 34.26 -25.31
CA ARG A 112 -61.71 34.58 -25.07
C ARG A 112 -62.62 34.11 -26.22
N SER A 113 -62.05 33.71 -27.35
CA SER A 113 -62.75 33.24 -28.54
C SER A 113 -62.96 31.72 -28.47
N PHE A 114 -64.18 31.31 -28.11
CA PHE A 114 -64.52 29.88 -28.06
C PHE A 114 -64.82 29.29 -29.46
N PHE A 115 -65.32 30.11 -30.39
CA PHE A 115 -65.66 29.69 -31.75
C PHE A 115 -64.64 30.21 -32.75
N ALA A 116 -64.41 29.43 -33.80
CA ALA A 116 -63.62 29.83 -34.96
C ALA A 116 -64.42 30.84 -35.78
N VAL A 117 -63.73 31.88 -36.24
CA VAL A 117 -64.31 32.99 -36.99
C VAL A 117 -63.49 33.18 -38.26
N ASP A 118 -64.16 33.42 -39.38
CA ASP A 118 -63.51 33.74 -40.64
C ASP A 118 -63.00 35.20 -40.68
N ALA A 119 -62.34 35.58 -41.77
CA ALA A 119 -61.79 36.93 -41.95
C ALA A 119 -62.88 38.03 -41.97
N GLU A 120 -64.15 37.67 -42.15
CA GLU A 120 -65.30 38.56 -42.26
C GLU A 120 -66.07 38.65 -40.92
N GLY A 121 -65.69 37.85 -39.93
CA GLY A 121 -66.32 37.84 -38.60
C GLY A 121 -67.46 36.83 -38.45
N ASN A 122 -67.68 35.94 -39.42
CA ASN A 122 -68.71 34.90 -39.35
C ASN A 122 -68.18 33.61 -38.73
N TYR A 123 -69.06 32.86 -38.08
CA TYR A 123 -68.71 31.57 -37.51
C TYR A 123 -68.35 30.56 -38.61
N VAL A 124 -67.17 29.97 -38.49
CA VAL A 124 -66.79 28.82 -39.30
C VAL A 124 -67.63 27.64 -38.83
N LEU A 125 -68.32 26.95 -39.74
CA LEU A 125 -69.15 25.79 -39.40
C LEU A 125 -68.33 24.51 -39.47
N ASP A 126 -68.51 23.64 -38.48
CA ASP A 126 -67.94 22.30 -38.48
C ASP A 126 -68.60 21.45 -39.58
N PRO A 127 -67.81 20.80 -40.46
CA PRO A 127 -68.34 20.02 -41.59
C PRO A 127 -69.12 18.76 -41.16
N VAL A 128 -68.99 18.30 -39.91
CA VAL A 128 -69.67 17.11 -39.40
C VAL A 128 -71.04 17.46 -38.84
N ASP A 129 -71.12 18.51 -38.03
CA ASP A 129 -72.31 18.83 -37.22
C ASP A 129 -73.05 20.09 -37.68
N ASN A 130 -72.49 20.85 -38.64
CA ASN A 130 -72.99 22.14 -39.14
C ASN A 130 -73.24 23.18 -38.02
N LYS A 131 -72.46 23.10 -36.93
CA LYS A 131 -72.45 24.04 -35.80
C LYS A 131 -71.18 24.89 -35.83
N PRO A 132 -71.17 26.08 -35.20
CA PRO A 132 -69.95 26.87 -35.05
C PRO A 132 -68.80 26.02 -34.51
N ALA A 133 -67.70 25.95 -35.26
CA ALA A 133 -66.52 25.18 -34.93
C ALA A 133 -65.86 25.76 -33.68
N THR A 134 -65.45 24.89 -32.76
CA THR A 134 -64.80 25.26 -31.49
C THR A 134 -63.31 24.98 -31.49
N LYS A 135 -62.77 24.56 -32.64
CA LYS A 135 -61.38 24.15 -32.84
C LYS A 135 -60.82 24.85 -34.07
N GLY A 136 -59.49 24.95 -34.13
CA GLY A 136 -58.77 25.51 -35.27
C GLY A 136 -58.28 26.94 -35.04
N PRO A 137 -57.72 27.58 -36.08
CA PRO A 137 -57.04 28.86 -35.98
C PRO A 137 -57.89 29.96 -35.33
N GLY A 138 -57.30 30.72 -34.43
CA GLY A 138 -57.96 31.85 -33.77
C GLY A 138 -58.93 31.46 -32.64
N THR A 139 -58.98 30.18 -32.27
CA THR A 139 -59.77 29.70 -31.12
C THR A 139 -58.91 29.56 -29.86
N MET A 140 -59.58 29.57 -28.70
CA MET A 140 -58.98 29.23 -27.41
C MET A 140 -58.41 27.80 -27.41
N GLN A 141 -59.08 26.87 -28.10
CA GLN A 141 -58.66 25.48 -28.19
C GLN A 141 -57.29 25.34 -28.85
N GLU A 142 -56.99 26.12 -29.88
CA GLU A 142 -55.66 26.12 -30.52
C GLU A 142 -54.53 26.46 -29.53
N LEU A 143 -54.72 27.48 -28.68
CA LEU A 143 -53.72 27.86 -27.68
C LEU A 143 -53.61 26.83 -26.55
N MET A 144 -54.73 26.20 -26.18
CA MET A 144 -54.77 25.07 -25.25
C MET A 144 -54.00 23.87 -25.79
N ASP A 145 -54.23 23.52 -27.06
CA ASP A 145 -53.54 22.41 -27.73
C ASP A 145 -52.05 22.73 -27.90
N GLN A 146 -51.69 23.97 -28.24
CA GLN A 146 -50.29 24.42 -28.32
C GLN A 146 -49.59 24.28 -26.97
N LEU A 147 -50.22 24.73 -25.87
CA LEU A 147 -49.66 24.57 -24.53
C LEU A 147 -49.51 23.09 -24.18
N PHE A 148 -50.53 22.29 -24.47
CA PHE A 148 -50.56 20.86 -24.15
C PHE A 148 -49.44 20.10 -24.88
N GLU A 149 -49.28 20.30 -26.19
CA GLU A 149 -48.22 19.64 -26.97
C GLU A 149 -46.83 20.08 -26.51
N ARG A 150 -46.64 21.36 -26.14
CA ARG A 150 -45.36 21.82 -25.58
C ARG A 150 -45.09 21.25 -24.19
N ALA A 151 -46.09 21.20 -23.32
CA ALA A 151 -45.96 20.57 -22.01
C ALA A 151 -45.61 19.08 -22.12
N LYS A 152 -46.22 18.37 -23.08
CA LYS A 152 -45.92 16.98 -23.40
C LYS A 152 -44.49 16.79 -23.91
N ALA A 153 -44.03 17.67 -24.82
CA ALA A 153 -42.65 17.66 -25.31
C ALA A 153 -41.64 17.91 -24.18
N GLN A 154 -41.91 18.90 -23.31
CA GLN A 154 -41.07 19.21 -22.17
C GLN A 154 -41.03 18.06 -21.15
N GLN A 155 -42.17 17.40 -20.90
CA GLN A 155 -42.22 16.19 -20.05
C GLN A 155 -41.40 15.03 -20.64
N ALA A 156 -41.44 14.85 -21.96
CA ALA A 156 -40.63 13.84 -22.65
C ALA A 156 -39.13 14.16 -22.55
N SER A 157 -38.75 15.43 -22.75
CA SER A 157 -37.38 15.93 -22.57
C SER A 157 -36.88 15.67 -21.14
N LEU A 158 -37.67 16.02 -20.12
CA LEU A 158 -37.34 15.81 -18.72
C LEU A 158 -37.14 14.33 -18.38
N ASN A 159 -37.99 13.44 -18.91
CA ASN A 159 -37.82 12.00 -18.75
C ASN A 159 -36.53 11.49 -19.42
N LYS A 160 -36.19 12.04 -20.60
CA LYS A 160 -34.92 11.74 -21.28
C LYS A 160 -33.72 12.21 -20.46
N THR A 161 -33.75 13.43 -19.91
CA THR A 161 -32.70 13.96 -19.03
C THR A 161 -32.50 13.07 -17.81
N ARG A 162 -33.60 12.60 -17.17
CA ARG A 162 -33.51 11.66 -16.05
C ARG A 162 -32.84 10.35 -16.43
N ALA A 163 -33.16 9.81 -17.61
CA ALA A 163 -32.56 8.57 -18.09
C ALA A 163 -31.06 8.73 -18.40
N GLU A 164 -30.67 9.82 -19.06
CA GLU A 164 -29.25 10.11 -19.35
C GLU A 164 -28.45 10.40 -18.09
N LEU A 165 -29.04 11.06 -17.08
CA LEU A 165 -28.39 11.26 -15.78
C LEU A 165 -28.13 9.94 -15.06
N THR A 166 -29.05 8.97 -15.15
CA THR A 166 -28.82 7.61 -14.62
C THR A 166 -27.63 6.94 -15.29
N LYS A 167 -27.55 6.97 -16.63
CA LYS A 167 -26.41 6.40 -17.37
C LYS A 167 -25.09 7.07 -17.00
N MET A 168 -25.07 8.40 -16.92
CA MET A 168 -23.88 9.14 -16.54
C MET A 168 -23.44 8.81 -15.11
N ARG A 169 -24.39 8.62 -14.19
CA ARG A 169 -24.11 8.18 -12.83
C ARG A 169 -23.48 6.77 -12.80
N GLU A 170 -24.00 5.84 -13.58
CA GLU A 170 -23.46 4.47 -13.69
C GLU A 170 -22.02 4.48 -14.23
N GLN A 171 -21.77 5.23 -15.31
CA GLN A 171 -20.43 5.41 -15.89
C GLN A 171 -19.46 6.06 -14.89
N PHE A 172 -19.93 7.08 -14.15
CA PHE A 172 -19.13 7.76 -13.13
C PHE A 172 -18.79 6.82 -11.97
N THR A 173 -19.77 6.09 -11.43
CA THR A 173 -19.56 5.09 -10.38
C THR A 173 -18.56 4.04 -10.81
N GLY A 174 -18.71 3.46 -12.01
CA GLY A 174 -17.77 2.48 -12.54
C GLY A 174 -16.34 3.04 -12.67
N SER A 175 -16.20 4.30 -13.08
CA SER A 175 -14.90 4.95 -13.16
C SER A 175 -14.28 5.21 -11.78
N VAL A 176 -15.08 5.56 -10.77
CA VAL A 176 -14.59 5.72 -9.39
C VAL A 176 -14.10 4.38 -8.83
N ASP A 177 -14.87 3.31 -9.03
CA ASP A 177 -14.52 1.97 -8.55
C ASP A 177 -13.23 1.46 -9.20
N GLU A 178 -13.07 1.65 -10.50
CA GLU A 178 -11.85 1.32 -11.23
C GLU A 178 -10.64 2.11 -10.71
N ILE A 179 -10.77 3.43 -10.52
CA ILE A 179 -9.70 4.27 -9.97
C ILE A 179 -9.31 3.80 -8.55
N ASN A 180 -10.28 3.41 -7.73
CA ASN A 180 -10.01 2.92 -6.39
C ASN A 180 -9.29 1.56 -6.40
N ARG A 181 -9.66 0.67 -7.33
CA ARG A 181 -8.94 -0.58 -7.57
C ARG A 181 -7.49 -0.31 -7.97
N LEU A 182 -7.27 0.52 -9.01
CA LEU A 182 -5.94 0.88 -9.49
C LEU A 182 -5.07 1.53 -8.42
N LYS A 183 -5.65 2.38 -7.55
CA LYS A 183 -4.93 2.96 -6.41
C LYS A 183 -4.51 1.91 -5.39
N THR A 184 -5.32 0.88 -5.18
CA THR A 184 -5.01 -0.22 -4.25
C THR A 184 -3.90 -1.08 -4.83
N ASP A 185 -4.03 -1.49 -6.08
CA ASP A 185 -3.03 -2.29 -6.80
C ASP A 185 -1.69 -1.54 -6.88
N GLY A 186 -1.72 -0.24 -7.22
CA GLY A 186 -0.52 0.60 -7.25
C GLY A 186 0.17 0.77 -5.90
N ARG A 187 -0.57 0.75 -4.78
CA ARG A 187 0.03 0.74 -3.43
C ARG A 187 0.70 -0.60 -3.13
N ALA A 188 0.07 -1.71 -3.48
CA ALA A 188 0.63 -3.05 -3.30
C ALA A 188 1.94 -3.19 -4.11
N ALA A 189 1.92 -2.84 -5.40
CA ALA A 189 3.09 -2.86 -6.26
C ALA A 189 4.23 -1.99 -5.71
N LYS A 190 3.92 -0.83 -5.10
CA LYS A 190 4.94 0.03 -4.49
C LYS A 190 5.58 -0.59 -3.24
N VAL A 191 4.80 -1.32 -2.45
CA VAL A 191 5.32 -2.07 -1.28
C VAL A 191 6.22 -3.20 -1.74
N GLU A 192 5.80 -3.99 -2.73
CA GLU A 192 6.59 -5.07 -3.30
C GLU A 192 7.90 -4.55 -3.92
N LEU A 193 7.83 -3.48 -4.71
CA LEU A 193 9.01 -2.86 -5.33
C LEU A 193 9.98 -2.31 -4.28
N LYS A 194 9.48 -1.80 -3.15
CA LYS A 194 10.35 -1.41 -2.03
C LYS A 194 11.05 -2.61 -1.42
N GLY A 195 10.31 -3.69 -1.13
CA GLY A 195 10.87 -4.92 -0.58
C GLY A 195 11.91 -5.55 -1.51
N GLU A 196 11.67 -5.55 -2.82
CA GLU A 196 12.62 -6.08 -3.79
C GLU A 196 13.89 -5.24 -3.88
N LYS A 197 13.77 -3.90 -3.79
CA LYS A 197 14.94 -3.01 -3.68
C LYS A 197 15.77 -3.28 -2.43
N GLU A 198 15.12 -3.52 -1.29
CA GLU A 198 15.80 -3.85 -0.02
C GLU A 198 16.53 -5.20 -0.14
N LYS A 199 15.93 -6.22 -0.77
CA LYS A 199 16.62 -7.50 -1.06
C LYS A 199 17.80 -7.33 -2.00
N VAL A 200 17.66 -6.56 -3.08
CA VAL A 200 18.75 -6.29 -4.01
C VAL A 200 19.92 -5.62 -3.29
N ALA A 201 19.65 -4.66 -2.40
CA ALA A 201 20.68 -4.02 -1.60
C ALA A 201 21.40 -5.03 -0.68
N ALA A 202 20.64 -5.87 0.04
CA ALA A 202 21.21 -6.90 0.91
C ALA A 202 22.08 -7.91 0.15
N LEU A 203 21.59 -8.42 -0.99
CA LEU A 203 22.33 -9.34 -1.85
C LEU A 203 23.59 -8.70 -2.44
N THR A 204 23.55 -7.39 -2.71
CA THR A 204 24.73 -6.65 -3.19
C THR A 204 25.80 -6.59 -2.10
N THR A 205 25.42 -6.29 -0.85
CA THR A 205 26.36 -6.30 0.29
C THR A 205 26.93 -7.70 0.55
N GLU A 206 26.09 -8.74 0.56
CA GLU A 206 26.56 -10.13 0.74
C GLU A 206 27.55 -10.54 -0.35
N LYS A 207 27.29 -10.14 -1.59
CA LYS A 207 28.21 -10.39 -2.71
C LYS A 207 29.57 -9.72 -2.48
N GLU A 208 29.60 -8.45 -2.05
CA GLU A 208 30.85 -7.73 -1.75
C GLU A 208 31.64 -8.38 -0.59
N GLU A 209 30.94 -8.84 0.44
CA GLU A 209 31.56 -9.57 1.57
C GLU A 209 32.16 -10.91 1.13
N LEU A 210 31.43 -11.67 0.31
CA LEU A 210 31.91 -12.94 -0.25
C LEU A 210 33.12 -12.71 -1.17
N GLU A 211 33.10 -11.69 -2.03
CA GLU A 211 34.25 -11.33 -2.89
C GLU A 211 35.48 -10.96 -2.05
N THR A 212 35.28 -10.23 -0.95
CA THR A 212 36.35 -9.91 0.01
C THR A 212 36.92 -11.18 0.66
N ARG A 213 36.06 -12.10 1.09
CA ARG A 213 36.48 -13.37 1.70
C ARG A 213 37.24 -14.26 0.72
N VAL A 214 36.79 -14.33 -0.53
CA VAL A 214 37.49 -15.04 -1.62
C VAL A 214 38.88 -14.45 -1.84
N THR A 215 38.99 -13.12 -1.84
CA THR A 215 40.29 -12.44 -1.98
C THR A 215 41.24 -12.79 -0.84
N LYS A 216 40.74 -12.77 0.40
CA LYS A 216 41.54 -13.13 1.60
C LYS A 216 41.99 -14.59 1.57
N LEU A 217 41.09 -15.54 1.31
CA LEU A 217 41.40 -16.97 1.23
C LEU A 217 42.42 -17.26 0.12
N ASN A 218 42.34 -16.55 -1.02
CA ASN A 218 43.34 -16.68 -2.08
C ASN A 218 44.72 -16.16 -1.66
N ALA A 219 44.79 -15.12 -0.83
CA ALA A 219 46.06 -14.64 -0.26
C ALA A 219 46.64 -15.65 0.74
N GLU A 220 45.83 -16.13 1.69
CA GLU A 220 46.24 -17.16 2.67
C GLU A 220 46.73 -18.44 1.96
N LYS A 221 46.05 -18.87 0.89
CA LYS A 221 46.47 -20.01 0.08
C LYS A 221 47.85 -19.79 -0.56
N LYS A 222 48.14 -18.57 -1.04
CA LYS A 222 49.46 -18.25 -1.62
C LYS A 222 50.55 -18.26 -0.55
N GLU A 223 50.27 -17.71 0.63
CA GLU A 223 51.19 -17.69 1.76
C GLU A 223 51.54 -19.10 2.24
N ILE A 224 50.53 -19.94 2.52
CA ILE A 224 50.73 -21.34 2.92
C ILE A 224 51.49 -22.12 1.82
N SER A 225 51.20 -21.85 0.54
CA SER A 225 51.92 -22.48 -0.56
C SER A 225 53.40 -22.07 -0.61
N ALA A 226 53.74 -20.85 -0.20
CA ALA A 226 55.12 -20.39 -0.09
C ALA A 226 55.82 -21.02 1.12
N GLU A 227 55.17 -21.02 2.29
CA GLU A 227 55.68 -21.69 3.49
C GLU A 227 55.96 -23.18 3.26
N LEU A 228 55.07 -23.87 2.52
CA LEU A 228 55.25 -25.27 2.15
C LEU A 228 56.47 -25.47 1.25
N ALA A 229 56.73 -24.54 0.32
CA ALA A 229 57.91 -24.58 -0.53
C ALA A 229 59.20 -24.35 0.30
N ASP A 230 59.20 -23.38 1.21
CA ASP A 230 60.34 -23.08 2.08
C ASP A 230 60.64 -24.24 3.04
N ALA A 231 59.61 -24.83 3.66
CA ALA A 231 59.76 -25.99 4.51
C ALA A 231 60.32 -27.19 3.74
N LYS A 232 59.89 -27.39 2.48
CA LYS A 232 60.41 -28.45 1.62
C LYS A 232 61.90 -28.24 1.30
N ASN A 233 62.30 -27.01 0.98
CA ASN A 233 63.71 -26.67 0.75
C ASN A 233 64.55 -26.90 2.02
N SER A 234 64.05 -26.50 3.20
CA SER A 234 64.74 -26.72 4.48
C SER A 234 64.90 -28.21 4.81
N ILE A 235 63.88 -29.03 4.53
CA ILE A 235 63.98 -30.50 4.66
C ILE A 235 65.07 -31.04 3.75
N GLU A 236 65.17 -30.55 2.51
CA GLU A 236 66.20 -30.96 1.56
C GLU A 236 67.61 -30.64 2.08
N THR A 237 67.85 -29.40 2.54
CA THR A 237 69.12 -28.99 3.16
C THR A 237 69.46 -29.80 4.40
N LEU A 238 68.51 -30.01 5.33
CA LEU A 238 68.74 -30.84 6.51
C LEU A 238 69.08 -32.29 6.16
N ASN A 239 68.51 -32.81 5.06
CA ASN A 239 68.80 -34.16 4.61
C ASN A 239 70.21 -34.25 4.01
N GLU A 240 70.67 -33.22 3.29
CA GLU A 240 72.06 -33.08 2.86
C GLU A 240 73.02 -33.01 4.06
N ASP A 241 72.73 -32.14 5.04
CA ASP A 241 73.52 -32.03 6.28
C ASP A 241 73.57 -33.35 7.05
N LYS A 242 72.46 -34.09 7.10
CA LYS A 242 72.42 -35.42 7.73
C LYS A 242 73.35 -36.40 7.02
N VAL A 243 73.42 -36.37 5.68
CA VAL A 243 74.34 -37.20 4.91
C VAL A 243 75.79 -36.85 5.26
N THR A 244 76.14 -35.56 5.23
CA THR A 244 77.51 -35.11 5.55
C THR A 244 77.92 -35.44 6.99
N LEU A 245 77.06 -35.21 7.97
CA LEU A 245 77.28 -35.61 9.37
C LEU A 245 77.45 -37.12 9.54
N THR A 246 76.72 -37.92 8.77
CA THR A 246 76.86 -39.39 8.81
C THR A 246 78.21 -39.81 8.26
N GLU A 247 78.68 -39.18 7.18
CA GLU A 247 80.03 -39.40 6.64
C GLU A 247 81.12 -38.98 7.63
N ASP A 248 80.96 -37.83 8.28
CA ASP A 248 81.92 -37.33 9.26
C ASP A 248 81.93 -38.19 10.53
N LEU A 249 80.78 -38.67 11.01
CA LEU A 249 80.71 -39.65 12.09
C LEU A 249 81.42 -40.97 11.73
N ALA A 250 81.30 -41.42 10.49
CA ALA A 250 82.04 -42.60 10.03
C ALA A 250 83.56 -42.36 10.11
N LYS A 251 84.04 -41.20 9.60
CA LYS A 251 85.46 -40.81 9.71
C LYS A 251 85.92 -40.69 11.15
N LEU A 252 85.12 -40.05 12.03
CA LEU A 252 85.44 -39.91 13.45
C LEU A 252 85.49 -41.26 14.14
N ARG A 253 84.59 -42.19 13.78
CA ARG A 253 84.59 -43.55 14.32
C ARG A 253 85.85 -44.31 13.92
N ASP A 254 86.30 -44.15 12.68
CA ASP A 254 87.57 -44.69 12.21
C ASP A 254 88.76 -44.11 13.00
N GLN A 255 88.77 -42.79 13.20
CA GLN A 255 89.77 -42.10 14.03
C GLN A 255 89.71 -42.55 15.50
N PHE A 256 88.52 -42.80 16.04
CA PHE A 256 88.33 -43.24 17.41
C PHE A 256 88.80 -44.69 17.59
N GLU A 257 88.55 -45.59 16.64
CA GLU A 257 89.12 -46.94 16.64
C GLU A 257 90.65 -46.92 16.50
N GLU A 258 91.21 -45.99 15.72
CA GLU A 258 92.66 -45.74 15.72
C GLU A 258 93.18 -45.23 17.07
N LEU A 259 92.48 -44.28 17.70
CA LEU A 259 92.81 -43.76 19.02
C LEU A 259 92.68 -44.82 20.10
N LYS A 260 91.67 -45.67 20.04
CA LYS A 260 91.46 -46.81 20.95
C LYS A 260 92.55 -47.86 20.81
N LYS A 261 93.03 -48.13 19.59
CA LYS A 261 94.27 -48.89 19.37
C LYS A 261 95.48 -48.22 20.03
N LYS A 262 95.56 -46.88 20.01
CA LYS A 262 96.63 -46.10 20.66
C LYS A 262 96.48 -45.96 22.18
N TRP A 263 95.28 -46.13 22.74
CA TRP A 263 94.94 -45.92 24.15
C TRP A 263 94.72 -47.22 24.96
N ALA A 264 95.03 -48.39 24.41
CA ALA A 264 95.03 -49.68 25.12
C ALA A 264 96.10 -49.81 26.23
N GLY A 265 96.41 -48.73 26.94
CA GLY A 265 97.39 -48.67 28.02
C GLY A 265 97.32 -47.41 28.88
N LYS A 266 96.17 -47.11 29.52
CA LYS A 266 96.07 -46.49 30.86
C LYS A 266 94.62 -46.25 31.31
N SER A 267 94.47 -46.13 32.63
CA SER A 267 93.33 -46.47 33.50
C SER A 267 92.32 -45.35 33.85
N SER A 268 91.08 -45.78 34.16
CA SER A 268 90.13 -45.38 35.25
C SER A 268 89.34 -44.04 35.26
N ALA A 269 87.99 -44.17 35.12
CA ALA A 269 86.83 -43.74 35.97
C ALA A 269 86.63 -42.24 36.43
N PRO A 270 85.51 -41.83 37.11
CA PRO A 270 84.04 -41.88 36.83
C PRO A 270 83.27 -40.56 37.21
N GLY A 271 81.92 -40.49 37.08
CA GLY A 271 81.02 -39.51 37.79
C GLY A 271 79.70 -39.17 37.04
N ALA A 272 78.49 -39.48 37.53
CA ALA A 272 77.59 -38.76 38.51
C ALA A 272 76.83 -37.58 37.85
N SER A 273 75.53 -37.24 38.05
CA SER A 273 74.48 -37.51 39.06
C SER A 273 73.13 -36.82 38.69
N MET A 274 72.03 -37.23 39.37
CA MET A 274 70.79 -36.50 39.80
C MET A 274 69.80 -35.95 38.73
N GLN A 275 68.50 -36.29 38.71
CA GLN A 275 67.42 -36.27 39.73
C GLN A 275 66.90 -34.86 40.03
N ASP A 276 65.66 -34.54 39.65
CA ASP A 276 64.66 -34.04 40.61
C ASP A 276 63.21 -34.13 40.08
N GLN A 277 62.31 -34.47 40.98
CA GLN A 277 60.85 -34.58 40.82
C GLN A 277 60.20 -33.31 41.38
N GLY A 278 59.23 -32.75 40.66
CA GLY A 278 58.34 -31.71 41.19
C GLY A 278 56.87 -32.07 40.94
N MET A 279 56.19 -32.52 41.99
CA MET A 279 54.74 -32.81 42.05
C MET A 279 53.89 -31.63 41.58
N ALA A 280 52.94 -31.89 40.69
CA ALA A 280 51.91 -30.93 40.30
C ALA A 280 50.71 -30.99 41.25
N THR A 281 50.40 -29.86 41.87
CA THR A 281 49.18 -29.58 42.63
C THR A 281 47.97 -29.59 41.70
N THR A 282 46.95 -30.38 42.03
CA THR A 282 45.77 -30.63 41.18
C THR A 282 44.65 -29.58 41.28
N ALA A 283 44.93 -28.39 41.82
CA ALA A 283 43.94 -27.30 41.89
C ALA A 283 44.61 -25.94 41.62
N PRO A 284 44.07 -25.11 40.71
CA PRO A 284 44.60 -23.77 40.47
C PRO A 284 44.39 -22.85 41.67
N SER A 285 45.25 -21.85 41.79
CA SER A 285 45.17 -20.79 42.79
C SER A 285 43.90 -19.96 42.63
N ALA A 286 43.36 -19.46 43.75
CA ALA A 286 42.15 -18.63 43.73
C ALA A 286 42.42 -17.26 43.07
N GLY A 287 41.44 -16.74 42.33
CA GLY A 287 41.50 -15.40 41.73
C GLY A 287 40.95 -15.29 40.31
N ASP A 288 41.06 -14.10 39.72
CA ASP A 288 40.64 -13.84 38.34
C ASP A 288 41.61 -14.48 37.35
N LYS A 289 41.09 -15.33 36.46
CA LYS A 289 41.89 -16.15 35.54
C LYS A 289 41.72 -15.75 34.09
N GLY A 290 40.67 -15.00 33.76
CA GLY A 290 40.41 -14.60 32.39
C GLY A 290 39.09 -13.89 32.19
N LYS A 291 38.72 -13.72 30.94
CA LYS A 291 37.46 -13.09 30.53
C LYS A 291 36.80 -13.87 29.41
N ILE A 292 35.48 -13.81 29.34
CA ILE A 292 34.72 -14.35 28.22
C ILE A 292 34.89 -13.44 27.01
N ILE A 293 35.36 -14.01 25.89
CA ILE A 293 35.48 -13.28 24.62
C ILE A 293 34.29 -13.51 23.71
N GLU A 294 33.66 -14.68 23.81
CA GLU A 294 32.46 -15.05 23.06
C GLU A 294 31.71 -16.13 23.84
N ALA A 295 30.38 -16.08 23.82
CA ALA A 295 29.54 -17.10 24.41
C ALA A 295 28.31 -17.31 23.55
N ASN A 296 27.86 -18.56 23.46
CA ASN A 296 26.60 -18.93 22.83
C ASN A 296 25.75 -19.68 23.84
N ASP A 297 24.71 -19.02 24.33
CA ASP A 297 23.83 -19.58 25.33
C ASP A 297 22.88 -20.65 24.77
N GLU A 298 22.62 -20.67 23.46
CA GLU A 298 21.79 -21.71 22.83
C GLU A 298 22.56 -23.04 22.70
N LEU A 299 23.84 -22.96 22.33
CA LEU A 299 24.75 -24.10 22.16
C LEU A 299 25.52 -24.45 23.45
N LYS A 300 25.31 -23.70 24.53
CA LYS A 300 25.88 -23.90 25.88
C LYS A 300 27.41 -24.02 25.91
N PHE A 301 28.09 -23.17 25.14
CA PHE A 301 29.54 -23.03 25.22
C PHE A 301 29.97 -21.57 25.36
N ALA A 302 31.16 -21.38 25.92
CA ALA A 302 31.84 -20.10 26.00
C ALA A 302 33.32 -20.26 25.61
N ILE A 303 33.87 -19.22 24.99
CA ILE A 303 35.29 -19.08 24.71
C ILE A 303 35.87 -18.09 25.71
N ILE A 304 36.87 -18.56 26.46
CA ILE A 304 37.55 -17.81 27.50
C ILE A 304 38.92 -17.42 26.99
N GLU A 305 39.30 -16.16 27.17
CA GLU A 305 40.68 -15.72 27.12
C GLU A 305 41.27 -15.74 28.53
N LEU A 306 42.17 -16.69 28.79
CA LEU A 306 42.87 -16.81 30.06
C LEU A 306 44.10 -15.91 30.08
N SER A 307 44.49 -15.45 31.27
CA SER A 307 45.77 -14.75 31.45
C SER A 307 46.95 -15.71 31.23
N GLU A 308 48.12 -15.15 30.90
CA GLU A 308 49.34 -15.95 30.69
C GLU A 308 49.72 -16.75 31.93
N ASP A 309 49.56 -16.15 33.12
CA ASP A 309 49.79 -16.80 34.41
C ASP A 309 48.82 -17.98 34.63
N ALA A 310 47.54 -17.79 34.31
CA ALA A 310 46.53 -18.85 34.45
C ALA A 310 46.79 -20.03 33.49
N ILE A 311 47.28 -19.75 32.27
CA ILE A 311 47.62 -20.81 31.31
C ILE A 311 48.90 -21.54 31.70
N ALA A 312 49.92 -20.83 32.18
CA ALA A 312 51.13 -21.45 32.69
C ALA A 312 50.83 -22.35 33.90
N GLU A 313 49.88 -21.94 34.74
CA GLU A 313 49.41 -22.74 35.87
C GLU A 313 48.65 -24.01 35.43
N LEU A 314 47.80 -23.91 34.40
CA LEU A 314 46.97 -25.03 33.94
C LEU A 314 47.69 -26.01 33.00
N LEU A 315 48.58 -25.50 32.13
CA LEU A 315 49.24 -26.29 31.08
C LEU A 315 50.76 -26.44 31.30
N GLY A 316 51.30 -25.88 32.38
CA GLY A 316 52.73 -25.79 32.65
C GLY A 316 53.41 -24.65 31.88
N PRO A 317 54.65 -24.29 32.26
CA PRO A 317 55.39 -23.18 31.63
C PRO A 317 55.63 -23.38 30.13
N GLU A 318 55.76 -24.63 29.68
CA GLU A 318 55.91 -24.97 28.25
C GLU A 318 54.57 -25.25 27.54
N ARG A 319 53.43 -25.14 28.25
CA ARG A 319 52.06 -25.37 27.75
C ARG A 319 51.82 -26.75 27.11
N GLN A 320 52.56 -27.76 27.58
CA GLN A 320 52.52 -29.13 27.05
C GLN A 320 51.59 -30.05 27.85
N ASN A 321 51.19 -29.67 29.07
CA ASN A 321 50.32 -30.51 29.89
C ASN A 321 48.89 -30.52 29.32
N ALA A 322 48.17 -31.62 29.57
CA ALA A 322 46.76 -31.70 29.23
C ALA A 322 45.95 -30.73 30.09
N LEU A 323 44.94 -30.08 29.49
CA LEU A 323 44.04 -29.19 30.22
C LEU A 323 43.27 -30.00 31.29
N PRO A 324 43.35 -29.65 32.58
CA PRO A 324 42.59 -30.32 33.62
C PRO A 324 41.08 -30.09 33.41
N GLN A 325 40.28 -31.13 33.64
CA GLN A 325 38.82 -31.01 33.65
C GLN A 325 38.36 -30.37 34.97
N LEU A 326 38.41 -29.05 35.03
CA LEU A 326 37.97 -28.28 36.18
C LEU A 326 36.79 -27.37 35.85
N GLU A 327 36.08 -27.00 36.90
CA GLU A 327 34.99 -26.03 36.84
C GLU A 327 35.48 -24.67 37.33
N MET A 328 35.07 -23.60 36.66
CA MET A 328 35.37 -22.21 37.02
C MET A 328 34.07 -21.43 37.19
N ASN A 329 34.13 -20.37 37.97
CA ASN A 329 33.00 -19.48 38.20
C ASN A 329 33.07 -18.28 37.25
N VAL A 330 31.92 -17.75 36.89
CA VAL A 330 31.78 -16.56 36.04
C VAL A 330 31.04 -15.48 36.80
N ARG A 331 31.56 -14.26 36.79
CA ARG A 331 30.92 -13.07 37.37
C ARG A 331 30.85 -11.91 36.39
N ARG A 332 29.83 -11.06 36.57
CA ARG A 332 29.62 -9.81 35.85
C ARG A 332 29.72 -8.64 36.80
N THR A 333 30.78 -7.85 36.65
CA THR A 333 31.02 -6.65 37.47
C THR A 333 29.88 -5.65 37.30
N GLY A 334 29.31 -5.19 38.41
CA GLY A 334 28.19 -4.23 38.41
C GLY A 334 26.79 -4.84 38.26
N ARG A 335 26.65 -6.18 38.18
CA ARG A 335 25.34 -6.84 38.19
C ARG A 335 24.72 -6.79 39.59
N GLN A 336 23.52 -6.21 39.70
CA GLN A 336 22.72 -6.24 40.94
C GLN A 336 21.72 -7.41 40.89
N SER A 337 22.10 -8.56 41.43
CA SER A 337 21.21 -9.73 41.59
C SER A 337 21.20 -10.21 43.04
N ALA A 338 20.26 -11.10 43.39
CA ALA A 338 20.19 -11.70 44.73
C ALA A 338 21.46 -12.50 45.11
N ALA A 339 22.24 -12.97 44.13
CA ALA A 339 23.53 -13.64 44.34
C ALA A 339 24.74 -12.72 44.03
N GLY A 340 24.52 -11.40 43.99
CA GLY A 340 25.54 -10.41 43.64
C GLY A 340 25.95 -10.50 42.17
N GLU A 341 27.26 -10.48 41.93
CA GLU A 341 27.86 -10.44 40.58
C GLU A 341 27.94 -11.81 39.91
N PHE A 342 27.57 -12.90 40.59
CA PHE A 342 27.68 -14.26 40.04
C PHE A 342 26.76 -14.47 38.82
N VAL A 343 27.25 -15.17 37.79
CA VAL A 343 26.52 -15.45 36.55
C VAL A 343 26.27 -16.95 36.38
N THR A 344 27.31 -17.77 36.35
CA THR A 344 27.22 -19.23 36.17
C THR A 344 28.52 -19.94 36.54
N ARG A 345 28.53 -21.27 36.44
CA ARG A 345 29.74 -22.09 36.39
C ARG A 345 30.00 -22.59 34.97
N ILE A 346 31.27 -22.74 34.62
CA ILE A 346 31.71 -23.26 33.33
C ILE A 346 32.71 -24.39 33.54
N LYS A 347 32.68 -25.41 32.67
CA LYS A 347 33.61 -26.54 32.71
C LYS A 347 34.59 -26.45 31.55
N LEU A 348 35.89 -26.42 31.85
CA LEU A 348 36.93 -26.34 30.83
C LEU A 348 36.97 -27.63 30.00
N ARG A 349 36.94 -27.49 28.66
CA ARG A 349 36.88 -28.64 27.74
C ARG A 349 38.13 -28.76 26.87
N GLN A 350 38.51 -27.69 26.18
CA GLN A 350 39.56 -27.74 25.18
C GLN A 350 40.35 -26.45 25.10
N ALA A 351 41.68 -26.54 25.21
CA ALA A 351 42.59 -25.42 24.95
C ALA A 351 42.92 -25.32 23.45
N VAL A 352 43.01 -24.09 22.94
CA VAL A 352 43.42 -23.81 21.56
C VAL A 352 44.94 -23.72 21.50
N ARG A 353 45.58 -24.57 20.69
CA ARG A 353 47.05 -24.60 20.56
C ARG A 353 47.60 -23.24 20.12
N GLY A 354 48.64 -22.78 20.81
CA GLY A 354 49.34 -21.53 20.48
C GLY A 354 48.58 -20.24 20.85
N LYS A 355 47.39 -20.33 21.46
CA LYS A 355 46.61 -19.16 21.88
C LYS A 355 46.21 -19.28 23.34
N ASN A 356 45.82 -18.16 23.94
CA ASN A 356 45.34 -18.14 25.31
C ASN A 356 43.84 -18.48 25.45
N PHE A 357 43.29 -19.24 24.49
CA PHE A 357 41.86 -19.49 24.40
C PHE A 357 41.51 -20.88 24.89
N VAL A 358 40.46 -20.96 25.69
CA VAL A 358 39.88 -22.21 26.17
C VAL A 358 38.39 -22.22 25.86
N VAL A 359 37.93 -23.31 25.23
CA VAL A 359 36.51 -23.60 25.06
C VAL A 359 36.01 -24.28 26.31
N ALA A 360 34.93 -23.77 26.87
CA ALA A 360 34.28 -24.28 28.06
C ALA A 360 32.78 -24.47 27.85
N ASP A 361 32.20 -25.41 28.58
CA ASP A 361 30.76 -25.66 28.60
C ASP A 361 30.09 -24.85 29.69
N ILE A 362 28.93 -24.27 29.38
CA ILE A 362 28.11 -23.54 30.36
C ILE A 362 27.28 -24.56 31.16
N LEU A 363 27.39 -24.53 32.49
CA LEU A 363 26.64 -25.42 33.37
C LEU A 363 25.26 -24.83 33.68
N ASN A 364 24.22 -25.37 33.06
CA ASN A 364 22.83 -24.89 33.19
C ASN A 364 22.32 -24.88 34.63
N ASP A 365 22.67 -25.91 35.43
CA ASP A 365 22.17 -26.05 36.80
C ASP A 365 22.64 -24.92 37.73
N TRP A 366 23.68 -24.19 37.33
CA TRP A 366 24.26 -23.07 38.08
C TRP A 366 24.03 -21.72 37.40
N GLN A 367 23.30 -21.68 36.29
CA GLN A 367 23.14 -20.49 35.48
C GLN A 367 22.06 -19.56 36.05
N GLN A 368 22.48 -18.36 36.48
CA GLN A 368 21.58 -17.31 36.95
C GLN A 368 21.35 -16.21 35.92
N ALA A 369 22.20 -16.12 34.90
CA ALA A 369 22.01 -15.26 33.72
C ALA A 369 22.75 -15.84 32.50
N PRO A 370 22.36 -15.43 31.28
CA PRO A 370 23.16 -15.66 30.08
C PRO A 370 24.58 -15.12 30.23
N VAL A 371 25.57 -15.88 29.78
CA VAL A 371 26.97 -15.46 29.77
C VAL A 371 27.18 -14.44 28.65
N GLU A 372 27.87 -13.34 28.96
CA GLU A 372 28.15 -12.26 27.99
C GLU A 372 29.65 -12.03 27.80
N LYS A 373 29.99 -11.41 26.67
CA LYS A 373 31.35 -10.96 26.40
C LYS A 373 31.79 -9.95 27.45
N GLY A 374 32.96 -10.18 28.04
CA GLY A 374 33.54 -9.35 29.09
C GLY A 374 33.29 -9.85 30.51
N ASP A 375 32.44 -10.87 30.71
CA ASP A 375 32.27 -11.51 32.01
C ASP A 375 33.62 -12.10 32.49
N VAL A 376 33.90 -11.98 33.78
CA VAL A 376 35.19 -12.38 34.38
C VAL A 376 35.12 -13.83 34.85
N VAL A 377 36.11 -14.62 34.46
CA VAL A 377 36.27 -16.02 34.87
C VAL A 377 37.22 -16.07 36.06
N PHE A 378 36.80 -16.72 37.14
CA PHE A 378 37.56 -16.85 38.37
C PHE A 378 37.45 -18.26 38.96
N PHE A 379 38.46 -18.66 39.74
CA PHE A 379 38.47 -19.92 40.48
C PHE A 379 38.31 -19.67 41.98
#